data_AF-A0AAV5PHS4-F1
#
_entry.id   AF-A0AAV5PHS4-F1
#
_cell.length_a   1.000
_cell.length_b   1.000
_cell.length_c   1.000
_cell.angle_alpha   90.00
_cell.angle_beta   90.00
_cell.angle_gamma   90.00
#
_symmetry.space_group_name_H-M   'P 1'
#
loop_
_entity.id
_entity.type
_entity.pdbx_description
1 polymer ?
#
loop_
_entity_poly.entity_id
_entity_poly.type
_entity_poly.pdbx_seq_one_letter_code
_entity_poly.pdbx_strand_id
1 'polypeptide(L)'
;MALDGNLLPGETLTYLTGMPYDTMQQVIGLAPKKRGTLIQKGINFSYVPLNEEGGVDYEEAEKVLKRDQPHIVVIQRSRGYDTRQSYTVDQIKKMTAFVKKVSPESLVFVDNCYGEFSEKHEPTEYGVDFTAGSLIKNAGGGIAQTGGYIVGKEELVENAAIRLTAPGIGKEEGATLTNMHEFYEGFFLAGSAHNR
;
A
#
# COMPACT_ATOMS: atom_id res chain seq x y z
N MET A 1 5.65 4.97 -6.22
CA MET A 1 6.44 3.92 -6.91
C MET A 1 5.68 2.61 -6.95
N ALA A 2 5.29 2.03 -5.81
CA ALA A 2 4.51 0.79 -5.75
C ALA A 2 3.28 0.78 -6.70
N LEU A 3 2.39 1.77 -6.58
CA LEU A 3 1.21 1.88 -7.44
C LEU A 3 1.58 2.24 -8.89
N ASP A 4 2.33 3.32 -9.07
CA ASP A 4 2.70 3.88 -10.38
C ASP A 4 3.55 2.93 -11.25
N GLY A 5 4.29 1.99 -10.65
CA GLY A 5 5.03 0.96 -11.39
C GLY A 5 4.16 -0.20 -11.83
N ASN A 6 3.03 -0.42 -11.15
CA ASN A 6 2.14 -1.56 -11.37
C ASN A 6 0.77 -1.12 -11.94
N LEU A 7 0.68 0.08 -12.51
CA LEU A 7 -0.54 0.60 -13.15
C LEU A 7 -0.20 1.15 -14.53
N LEU A 8 -1.04 0.80 -15.50
CA LEU A 8 -0.98 1.25 -16.88
C LEU A 8 -2.18 2.12 -17.25
N PRO A 9 -2.04 3.02 -18.24
CA PRO A 9 -3.17 3.84 -18.70
C PRO A 9 -4.39 3.00 -19.05
N GLY A 10 -5.56 3.40 -18.57
CA GLY A 10 -6.83 2.69 -18.71
C GLY A 10 -7.15 1.74 -17.54
N GLU A 11 -6.18 1.37 -16.71
CA GLU A 11 -6.43 0.53 -15.55
C GLU A 11 -7.04 1.32 -14.39
N THR A 12 -7.78 0.60 -13.53
CA THR A 12 -8.46 1.19 -12.39
C THR A 12 -7.78 0.84 -11.07
N LEU A 13 -7.54 1.87 -10.26
CA LEU A 13 -7.14 1.78 -8.86
C LEU A 13 -8.37 1.99 -7.96
N THR A 14 -8.70 1.01 -7.13
CA THR A 14 -9.84 1.10 -6.20
C THR A 14 -9.39 1.04 -4.75
N TYR A 15 -9.77 2.01 -3.94
CA TYR A 15 -9.59 1.94 -2.48
C TYR A 15 -10.77 1.23 -1.81
N LEU A 16 -10.51 0.10 -1.15
CA LEU A 16 -11.54 -0.66 -0.43
C LEU A 16 -11.89 -0.01 0.92
N THR A 17 -10.93 0.70 1.52
CA THR A 17 -11.01 1.19 2.90
C THR A 17 -11.36 2.69 2.98
N GLY A 18 -12.29 3.16 2.16
CA GLY A 18 -12.70 4.56 2.13
C GLY A 18 -11.79 5.47 1.31
N MET A 19 -12.03 6.78 1.43
CA MET A 19 -11.21 7.80 0.79
C MET A 19 -9.76 7.75 1.33
N PRO A 20 -8.72 7.77 0.49
CA PRO A 20 -7.33 7.84 0.93
C PRO A 20 -7.01 9.09 1.76
N TYR A 21 -5.98 9.00 2.60
CA TYR A 21 -5.43 10.17 3.31
C TYR A 21 -4.92 11.26 2.37
N ASP A 22 -4.88 12.50 2.84
CA ASP A 22 -4.66 13.71 2.04
C ASP A 22 -3.44 13.67 1.10
N THR A 23 -2.31 13.12 1.55
CA THR A 23 -1.12 13.03 0.68
C THR A 23 -1.33 12.05 -0.47
N MET A 24 -2.05 10.94 -0.25
CA MET A 24 -2.39 10.02 -1.33
C MET A 24 -3.40 10.61 -2.30
N GLN A 25 -4.31 11.48 -1.84
CA GLN A 25 -5.17 12.24 -2.74
C GLN A 25 -4.38 13.12 -3.72
N GLN A 26 -3.22 13.66 -3.30
CA GLN A 26 -2.31 14.39 -4.20
C GLN A 26 -1.67 13.45 -5.23
N VAL A 27 -1.21 12.26 -4.81
CA VAL A 27 -0.58 11.27 -5.70
C VAL A 27 -1.56 10.75 -6.75
N ILE A 28 -2.78 10.43 -6.33
CA ILE A 28 -3.86 9.95 -7.21
C ILE A 28 -4.30 11.05 -8.17
N GLY A 29 -4.34 12.30 -7.69
CA GLY A 29 -4.78 13.46 -8.46
C GLY A 29 -6.21 13.89 -8.16
N LEU A 30 -6.68 13.67 -6.92
CA LEU A 30 -7.96 14.17 -6.41
C LEU A 30 -7.82 15.62 -5.91
N ALA A 31 -6.64 16.00 -5.45
CA ALA A 31 -6.34 17.36 -5.02
C ALA A 31 -6.10 18.34 -6.21
N PRO A 32 -5.99 19.67 -5.97
CA PRO A 32 -5.84 20.66 -7.04
C PRO A 32 -4.58 20.51 -7.91
N LYS A 33 -3.47 20.00 -7.34
CA LYS A 33 -2.23 19.77 -8.10
C LYS A 33 -2.38 18.49 -8.92
N LYS A 34 -2.32 18.62 -10.25
CA LYS A 34 -2.52 17.48 -11.17
C LYS A 34 -1.23 16.94 -11.82
N ARG A 35 -0.10 17.65 -11.69
CA ARG A 35 1.16 17.28 -12.38
C ARG A 35 1.76 15.99 -11.80
N GLY A 36 2.00 15.01 -12.68
CA GLY A 36 2.61 13.72 -12.35
C GLY A 36 1.68 12.72 -11.67
N THR A 37 0.38 13.02 -11.57
CA THR A 37 -0.59 12.21 -10.85
C THR A 37 -1.02 10.97 -11.62
N LEU A 38 -1.56 9.96 -10.91
CA LEU A 38 -2.05 8.73 -11.55
C LEU A 38 -3.18 9.03 -12.55
N ILE A 39 -4.15 9.89 -12.18
CA ILE A 39 -5.22 10.30 -13.10
C ILE A 39 -4.66 11.01 -14.34
N GLN A 40 -3.65 11.87 -14.20
CA GLN A 40 -3.03 12.51 -15.36
C GLN A 40 -2.38 11.49 -16.33
N LYS A 41 -1.91 10.36 -15.81
CA LYS A 41 -1.34 9.27 -16.58
C LYS A 41 -2.38 8.34 -17.21
N GLY A 42 -3.67 8.63 -17.03
CA GLY A 42 -4.77 7.84 -17.58
C GLY A 42 -5.20 6.69 -16.67
N ILE A 43 -4.81 6.68 -15.40
CA ILE A 43 -5.30 5.69 -14.43
C ILE A 43 -6.68 6.13 -13.95
N ASN A 44 -7.65 5.22 -13.97
CA ASN A 44 -8.98 5.44 -13.39
C ASN A 44 -8.93 5.27 -11.87
N PHE A 45 -9.76 6.01 -11.15
CA PHE A 45 -9.82 5.92 -9.69
C PHE A 45 -11.26 5.71 -9.21
N SER A 46 -11.42 4.79 -8.27
CA SER A 46 -12.65 4.65 -7.48
C SER A 46 -12.34 4.30 -6.03
N TYR A 47 -13.36 4.36 -5.18
CA TYR A 47 -13.26 3.92 -3.79
C TYR A 47 -14.62 3.42 -3.30
N VAL A 48 -14.59 2.61 -2.25
CA VAL A 48 -15.77 2.14 -1.53
C VAL A 48 -15.97 3.04 -0.31
N PRO A 49 -17.10 3.77 -0.19
CA PRO A 49 -17.45 4.49 1.03
C PRO A 49 -17.49 3.54 2.24
N LEU A 50 -17.06 4.02 3.40
CA LEU A 50 -17.16 3.25 4.64
C LEU A 50 -18.62 3.19 5.10
N ASN A 51 -18.97 2.13 5.82
CA ASN A 51 -20.27 2.00 6.47
C ASN A 51 -20.39 2.98 7.67
N GLU A 52 -21.58 3.05 8.28
CA GLU A 52 -21.85 3.95 9.41
C GLU A 52 -20.95 3.69 10.64
N GLU A 53 -20.41 2.47 10.77
CA GLU A 53 -19.49 2.08 11.84
C GLU A 53 -18.01 2.39 11.49
N GLY A 54 -17.75 2.97 10.31
CA GLY A 54 -16.40 3.29 9.82
C GLY A 54 -15.61 2.09 9.28
N GLY A 55 -16.28 0.96 9.03
CA GLY A 55 -15.71 -0.25 8.43
C GLY A 55 -15.99 -0.36 6.93
N VAL A 56 -15.46 -1.41 6.30
CA VAL A 56 -15.75 -1.72 4.89
C VAL A 56 -17.21 -2.12 4.72
N ASP A 57 -17.92 -1.42 3.85
CA ASP A 57 -19.23 -1.83 3.35
C ASP A 57 -19.04 -2.93 2.28
N TYR A 58 -19.24 -4.19 2.66
CA TYR A 58 -19.02 -5.32 1.74
C TYR A 58 -20.07 -5.41 0.63
N GLU A 59 -21.30 -4.94 0.86
CA GLU A 59 -22.34 -4.93 -0.17
C GLU A 59 -22.01 -3.91 -1.26
N GLU A 60 -21.59 -2.71 -0.84
CA GLU A 60 -21.16 -1.68 -1.78
C GLU A 60 -19.82 -2.03 -2.42
N ALA A 61 -18.88 -2.61 -1.67
CA ALA A 61 -17.63 -3.10 -2.22
C ALA A 61 -17.85 -4.11 -3.33
N GLU A 62 -18.79 -5.05 -3.17
CA GLU A 62 -19.08 -6.05 -4.21
C GLU A 62 -19.56 -5.38 -5.50
N LYS A 63 -20.44 -4.37 -5.41
CA LYS A 63 -20.93 -3.61 -6.57
C LYS A 63 -19.80 -2.83 -7.24
N VAL A 64 -18.99 -2.11 -6.46
CA VAL A 64 -17.86 -1.30 -6.96
C VAL A 64 -16.83 -2.19 -7.65
N LEU A 65 -16.40 -3.28 -7.03
CA LEU A 65 -15.41 -4.20 -7.60
C LEU A 65 -15.91 -4.84 -8.91
N LYS A 66 -17.18 -5.26 -8.97
CA LYS A 66 -17.76 -5.82 -10.21
C LYS A 66 -17.92 -4.79 -11.32
N ARG A 67 -18.28 -3.55 -10.97
CA ARG A 67 -18.50 -2.45 -11.93
C ARG A 67 -17.18 -1.95 -12.50
N ASP A 68 -16.20 -1.70 -11.63
CA ASP A 68 -14.98 -0.98 -11.97
C ASP A 68 -13.82 -1.90 -12.37
N GLN A 69 -13.91 -3.20 -12.03
CA GLN A 69 -12.93 -4.24 -12.35
C GLN A 69 -11.48 -3.79 -12.14
N PRO A 70 -11.12 -3.40 -10.90
CA PRO A 70 -9.82 -2.79 -10.63
C PRO A 70 -8.65 -3.70 -10.96
N HIS A 71 -7.59 -3.12 -11.51
CA HIS A 71 -6.30 -3.80 -11.58
C HIS A 71 -5.67 -3.93 -10.19
N ILE A 72 -5.76 -2.86 -9.37
CA ILE A 72 -5.28 -2.85 -7.99
C ILE A 72 -6.40 -2.44 -7.04
N VAL A 73 -6.63 -3.26 -6.01
CA VAL A 73 -7.42 -2.92 -4.83
C VAL A 73 -6.49 -2.55 -3.68
N VAL A 74 -6.69 -1.37 -3.11
CA VAL A 74 -5.89 -0.84 -2.00
C VAL A 74 -6.61 -0.99 -0.68
N ILE A 75 -5.88 -1.49 0.31
CA ILE A 75 -6.27 -1.53 1.72
C ILE A 75 -5.30 -0.64 2.50
N GLN A 76 -5.84 0.41 3.14
CA GLN A 76 -5.07 1.28 4.03
C GLN A 76 -5.20 0.78 5.48
N ARG A 77 -4.14 0.16 6.01
CA ARG A 77 -4.16 -0.45 7.35
C ARG A 77 -4.42 0.60 8.44
N SER A 78 -3.56 1.61 8.51
CA SER A 78 -3.68 2.69 9.51
C SER A 78 -4.85 3.62 9.19
N ARG A 79 -5.52 4.10 10.25
CA ARG A 79 -6.57 5.12 10.17
C ARG A 79 -6.08 6.48 9.67
N GLY A 80 -4.78 6.77 9.78
CA GLY A 80 -4.28 8.13 9.55
C GLY A 80 -4.97 9.13 10.49
N TYR A 81 -5.65 10.12 9.92
CA TYR A 81 -6.45 11.12 10.65
C TYR A 81 -7.96 10.83 10.67
N ASP A 82 -8.37 9.67 10.15
CA ASP A 82 -9.77 9.22 10.15
C ASP A 82 -10.22 8.82 11.58
N THR A 83 -11.52 8.90 11.84
CA THR A 83 -12.14 8.55 13.13
C THR A 83 -12.36 7.04 13.29
N ARG A 84 -12.24 6.25 12.22
CA ARG A 84 -12.31 4.78 12.30
C ARG A 84 -11.11 4.16 13.02
N GLN A 85 -11.25 2.91 13.45
CA GLN A 85 -10.11 2.14 13.95
C GLN A 85 -9.17 1.71 12.80
N SER A 86 -7.90 1.46 13.13
CA SER A 86 -6.97 0.83 12.18
C SER A 86 -7.33 -0.64 12.01
N TYR A 87 -7.12 -1.19 10.82
CA TYR A 87 -7.47 -2.58 10.55
C TYR A 87 -6.42 -3.54 11.09
N THR A 88 -6.86 -4.58 11.78
CA THR A 88 -5.99 -5.68 12.21
C THR A 88 -5.63 -6.58 11.03
N VAL A 89 -4.59 -7.39 11.18
CA VAL A 89 -4.19 -8.35 10.14
C VAL A 89 -5.29 -9.37 9.87
N ASP A 90 -6.05 -9.78 10.90
CA ASP A 90 -7.23 -10.64 10.73
C ASP A 90 -8.35 -9.97 9.91
N GLN A 91 -8.56 -8.66 10.06
CA GLN A 91 -9.51 -7.92 9.22
C GLN A 91 -9.00 -7.82 7.78
N ILE A 92 -7.70 -7.54 7.58
CA ILE A 92 -7.09 -7.49 6.26
C ILE A 92 -7.18 -8.85 5.57
N LYS A 93 -6.93 -9.95 6.27
CA LYS A 93 -7.12 -11.31 5.76
C LYS A 93 -8.54 -11.54 5.22
N LYS A 94 -9.57 -11.09 5.95
CA LYS A 94 -10.97 -11.18 5.50
C LYS A 94 -11.22 -10.32 4.26
N MET A 95 -10.69 -9.10 4.22
CA MET A 95 -10.79 -8.19 3.08
C MET A 95 -10.13 -8.79 1.83
N THR A 96 -8.91 -9.30 1.96
CA THR A 96 -8.17 -9.94 0.87
C THR A 96 -8.94 -11.15 0.33
N ALA A 97 -9.44 -12.03 1.20
CA ALA A 97 -10.25 -13.17 0.79
C ALA A 97 -11.54 -12.75 0.06
N PHE A 98 -12.18 -11.67 0.52
CA PHE A 98 -13.34 -11.09 -0.16
C PHE A 98 -12.99 -10.54 -1.55
N VAL A 99 -11.91 -9.75 -1.67
CA VAL A 99 -11.46 -9.21 -2.96
C VAL A 99 -11.16 -10.35 -3.94
N LYS A 100 -10.39 -11.36 -3.52
CA LYS A 100 -10.05 -12.50 -4.37
C LYS A 100 -11.27 -13.35 -4.76
N LYS A 101 -12.35 -13.32 -3.98
CA LYS A 101 -13.62 -13.98 -4.33
C LYS A 101 -14.41 -13.18 -5.38
N VAL A 102 -14.48 -11.86 -5.24
CA VAL A 102 -15.33 -11.00 -6.08
C VAL A 102 -14.63 -10.54 -7.35
N SER A 103 -13.33 -10.25 -7.25
CA SER A 103 -12.47 -9.75 -8.32
C SER A 103 -11.14 -10.52 -8.29
N PRO A 104 -11.14 -11.80 -8.72
CA PRO A 104 -9.99 -12.70 -8.55
C PRO A 104 -8.70 -12.22 -9.23
N GLU A 105 -8.83 -11.51 -10.34
CA GLU A 105 -7.70 -10.99 -11.12
C GLU A 105 -7.08 -9.72 -10.52
N SER A 106 -7.78 -9.04 -9.60
CA SER A 106 -7.26 -7.82 -8.98
C SER A 106 -6.09 -8.12 -8.06
N LEU A 107 -5.04 -7.32 -8.17
CA LEU A 107 -3.95 -7.29 -7.20
C LEU A 107 -4.43 -6.61 -5.91
N VAL A 108 -4.02 -7.15 -4.76
CA VAL A 108 -4.28 -6.56 -3.44
C VAL A 108 -3.01 -5.91 -2.94
N PHE A 109 -3.06 -4.58 -2.79
CA PHE A 109 -2.00 -3.77 -2.22
C PHE A 109 -2.38 -3.30 -0.82
N VAL A 110 -1.48 -3.46 0.15
CA VAL A 110 -1.66 -2.88 1.49
C VAL A 110 -0.67 -1.74 1.72
N ASP A 111 -1.18 -0.56 2.05
CA ASP A 111 -0.38 0.48 2.72
C ASP A 111 -0.24 0.10 4.20
N ASN A 112 0.94 -0.39 4.56
CA ASN A 112 1.22 -1.00 5.86
C ASN A 112 1.87 -0.03 6.85
N CYS A 113 1.96 1.26 6.50
CA CYS A 113 2.51 2.28 7.40
C CYS A 113 1.89 2.21 8.80
N TYR A 114 2.75 2.22 9.81
CA TYR A 114 2.42 2.12 11.25
C TYR A 114 1.95 0.74 11.72
N GLY A 115 1.80 -0.22 10.81
CA GLY A 115 1.39 -1.58 11.14
C GLY A 115 2.56 -2.54 11.38
N GLU A 116 3.76 -2.18 10.94
CA GLU A 116 4.90 -3.10 10.98
C GLU A 116 5.21 -3.51 12.41
N PHE A 117 5.31 -4.81 12.66
CA PHE A 117 5.59 -5.45 13.96
C PHE A 117 4.58 -5.18 15.08
N SER A 118 3.43 -4.56 14.79
CA SER A 118 2.34 -4.36 15.76
C SER A 118 1.54 -5.63 16.04
N GLU A 119 1.64 -6.62 15.16
CA GLU A 119 1.01 -7.95 15.28
C GLU A 119 2.05 -9.01 14.92
N LYS A 120 1.81 -10.26 15.32
CA LYS A 120 2.73 -11.38 15.06
C LYS A 120 2.90 -11.68 13.56
N HIS A 121 1.86 -11.43 12.79
CA HIS A 121 1.78 -11.72 11.36
C HIS A 121 1.68 -10.43 10.57
N GLU A 122 2.10 -10.45 9.32
CA GLU A 122 1.97 -9.32 8.40
C GLU A 122 0.98 -9.63 7.25
N PRO A 123 0.40 -8.61 6.59
CA PRO A 123 -0.63 -8.80 5.56
C PRO A 123 -0.24 -9.75 4.41
N THR A 124 1.05 -9.79 4.04
CA THR A 124 1.59 -10.62 2.96
C THR A 124 1.46 -12.12 3.23
N GLU A 125 1.35 -12.54 4.49
CA GLU A 125 1.10 -13.94 4.87
C GLU A 125 -0.33 -14.41 4.52
N TYR A 126 -1.23 -13.48 4.21
CA TYR A 126 -2.66 -13.75 4.01
C TYR A 126 -3.16 -13.35 2.62
N GLY A 127 -2.30 -13.50 1.60
CA GLY A 127 -2.68 -13.36 0.19
C GLY A 127 -2.67 -11.94 -0.35
N VAL A 128 -2.13 -10.98 0.41
CA VAL A 128 -1.81 -9.64 -0.09
C VAL A 128 -0.64 -9.76 -1.05
N ASP A 129 -0.80 -9.26 -2.27
CA ASP A 129 0.17 -9.45 -3.35
C ASP A 129 1.45 -8.65 -3.11
N PHE A 130 1.32 -7.43 -2.56
CA PHE A 130 2.43 -6.57 -2.20
C PHE A 130 2.02 -5.46 -1.23
N THR A 131 3.01 -4.91 -0.54
CA THR A 131 2.83 -3.86 0.46
C THR A 131 3.97 -2.85 0.40
N ALA A 132 3.73 -1.65 0.92
CA ALA A 132 4.76 -0.64 1.10
C ALA A 132 4.63 0.05 2.46
N GLY A 133 5.75 0.61 2.92
CA GLY A 133 5.81 1.42 4.13
C GLY A 133 7.07 2.28 4.17
N SER A 134 7.30 2.90 5.33
CA SER A 134 8.36 3.88 5.51
C SER A 134 9.36 3.42 6.58
N LEU A 135 10.66 3.57 6.29
CA LEU A 135 11.71 3.22 7.26
C LEU A 135 11.85 4.27 8.37
N ILE A 136 11.41 5.51 8.17
CA ILE A 136 11.36 6.50 9.26
C ILE A 136 10.18 6.28 10.23
N LYS A 137 9.44 5.17 10.08
CA LYS A 137 8.35 4.74 10.98
C LYS A 137 8.77 3.46 11.70
N ASN A 138 7.83 2.52 11.85
CA ASN A 138 8.03 1.31 12.63
C ASN A 138 9.21 0.47 12.13
N ALA A 139 9.28 0.23 10.82
CA ALA A 139 10.25 -0.69 10.22
C ALA A 139 11.72 -0.30 10.39
N GLY A 140 12.03 0.98 10.64
CA GLY A 140 13.41 1.42 10.89
C GLY A 140 13.74 1.65 12.35
N GLY A 141 12.86 1.28 13.30
CA GLY A 141 13.17 1.21 14.73
C GLY A 141 13.64 2.51 15.38
N GLY A 142 13.35 3.67 14.77
CA GLY A 142 13.85 4.97 15.22
C GLY A 142 15.33 5.23 14.92
N ILE A 143 16.00 4.33 14.21
CA ILE A 143 17.42 4.45 13.80
C ILE A 143 17.55 4.90 12.35
N ALA A 144 16.72 4.34 11.45
CA ALA A 144 16.79 4.70 10.04
C ALA A 144 16.40 6.18 9.82
N GLN A 145 17.32 6.96 9.24
CA GLN A 145 17.11 8.40 9.02
C GLN A 145 16.24 8.72 7.80
N THR A 146 16.09 7.77 6.88
CA THR A 146 15.34 7.93 5.64
C THR A 146 14.90 6.58 5.08
N GLY A 147 14.16 6.61 3.97
CA GLY A 147 13.86 5.45 3.15
C GLY A 147 12.45 4.90 3.31
N GLY A 148 12.18 3.88 2.50
CA GLY A 148 10.93 3.15 2.46
C GLY A 148 11.17 1.75 1.92
N TYR A 149 10.18 0.89 2.04
CA TYR A 149 10.26 -0.48 1.58
C TYR A 149 9.04 -0.83 0.71
N ILE A 150 9.24 -1.80 -0.17
CA ILE A 150 8.18 -2.50 -0.91
C ILE A 150 8.50 -3.99 -0.81
N VAL A 151 7.53 -4.79 -0.39
CA VAL A 151 7.66 -6.25 -0.22
C VAL A 151 6.46 -6.92 -0.87
N GLY A 152 6.67 -8.02 -1.57
CA GLY A 152 5.59 -8.76 -2.23
C GLY A 152 6.10 -9.71 -3.30
N LYS A 153 5.24 -10.04 -4.25
CA LYS A 153 5.59 -10.83 -5.44
C LYS A 153 6.72 -10.17 -6.23
N GLU A 154 7.62 -11.01 -6.75
CA GLU A 154 8.85 -10.58 -7.44
C GLU A 154 8.57 -9.58 -8.58
N GLU A 155 7.64 -9.91 -9.47
CA GLU A 155 7.27 -9.05 -10.61
C GLU A 155 6.79 -7.65 -10.18
N LEU A 156 6.04 -7.57 -9.07
CA LEU A 156 5.46 -6.32 -8.58
C LEU A 156 6.51 -5.44 -7.91
N VAL A 157 7.47 -6.06 -7.24
CA VAL A 157 8.64 -5.39 -6.67
C VAL A 157 9.55 -4.88 -7.78
N GLU A 158 9.80 -5.69 -8.82
CA GLU A 158 10.63 -5.31 -9.97
C GLU A 158 10.04 -4.12 -10.73
N ASN A 159 8.74 -4.14 -11.01
CA ASN A 159 8.01 -3.02 -11.60
C ASN A 159 8.16 -1.72 -10.78
N ALA A 160 8.07 -1.84 -9.45
CA ALA A 160 8.25 -0.68 -8.56
C ALA A 160 9.70 -0.17 -8.55
N ALA A 161 10.69 -1.07 -8.65
CA ALA A 161 12.10 -0.73 -8.76
C ALA A 161 12.41 -0.01 -10.08
N ILE A 162 11.95 -0.54 -11.22
CA ILE A 162 12.03 0.11 -12.54
C ILE A 162 11.42 1.51 -12.49
N ARG A 163 10.30 1.67 -11.77
CA ARG A 163 9.66 2.98 -11.62
C ARG A 163 10.45 3.94 -10.73
N LEU A 164 11.19 3.44 -9.75
CA LEU A 164 12.08 4.22 -8.89
C LEU A 164 13.34 4.66 -9.65
N THR A 165 13.90 3.79 -10.49
CA THR A 165 15.13 4.02 -11.24
C THR A 165 14.84 4.30 -12.73
N ALA A 166 15.01 3.30 -13.59
CA ALA A 166 14.68 3.33 -15.01
C ALA A 166 14.53 1.91 -15.58
N PRO A 167 13.82 1.74 -16.71
CA PRO A 167 13.79 0.47 -17.44
C PRO A 167 15.20 0.00 -17.84
N GLY A 168 15.47 -1.29 -17.66
CA GLY A 168 16.78 -1.89 -17.92
C GLY A 168 17.79 -1.77 -16.77
N ILE A 169 17.55 -0.87 -15.80
CA ILE A 169 18.35 -0.75 -14.57
C ILE A 169 17.67 -1.49 -13.42
N GLY A 170 16.38 -1.21 -13.18
CA GLY A 170 15.62 -1.86 -12.12
C GLY A 170 16.26 -1.69 -10.74
N LYS A 171 16.41 -2.79 -10.01
CA LYS A 171 17.02 -2.81 -8.66
C LYS A 171 18.54 -3.02 -8.63
N GLU A 172 19.17 -3.23 -9.79
CA GLU A 172 20.58 -3.66 -9.86
C GLU A 172 21.58 -2.52 -9.59
N GLU A 173 21.16 -1.26 -9.74
CA GLU A 173 21.99 -0.09 -9.46
C GLU A 173 21.35 0.84 -8.43
N GLY A 174 22.16 1.29 -7.48
CA GLY A 174 21.75 2.24 -6.45
C GLY A 174 22.72 2.24 -5.28
N ALA A 175 23.59 3.26 -5.21
CA ALA A 175 24.55 3.36 -4.12
C ALA A 175 23.81 3.60 -2.78
N THR A 176 23.92 2.65 -1.86
CA THR A 176 23.32 2.74 -0.52
C THR A 176 24.06 3.72 0.40
N LEU A 177 25.25 4.16 -0.01
CA LEU A 177 26.16 5.01 0.75
C LEU A 177 26.39 4.43 2.15
N THR A 178 26.17 5.22 3.20
CA THR A 178 26.40 4.85 4.60
C THR A 178 25.18 4.26 5.30
N ASN A 179 24.04 4.10 4.61
CA ASN A 179 22.76 3.83 5.27
C ASN A 179 22.56 2.36 5.70
N MET A 180 23.34 1.41 5.16
CA MET A 180 23.07 -0.02 5.37
C MET A 180 23.13 -0.43 6.85
N HIS A 181 24.09 0.11 7.61
CA HIS A 181 24.18 -0.17 9.04
C HIS A 181 22.91 0.24 9.78
N GLU A 182 22.45 1.47 9.58
CA GLU A 182 21.24 2.01 10.22
C GLU A 182 19.98 1.25 9.81
N PHE A 183 19.88 0.83 8.55
CA PHE A 183 18.75 0.03 8.08
C PHE A 183 18.70 -1.35 8.76
N TYR A 184 19.83 -2.05 8.85
CA TYR A 184 19.88 -3.35 9.52
C TYR A 184 19.66 -3.25 11.03
N GLU A 185 20.32 -2.30 11.69
CA GLU A 185 20.17 -2.09 13.14
C GLU A 185 18.74 -1.67 13.49
N GLY A 186 18.20 -0.69 12.76
CA GLY A 186 16.83 -0.22 12.92
C GLY A 186 15.80 -1.34 12.76
N PHE A 187 15.94 -2.15 11.71
CA PHE A 187 15.05 -3.29 11.47
C PHE A 187 15.16 -4.37 12.56
N PHE A 188 16.38 -4.69 13.02
CA PHE A 188 16.59 -5.65 14.10
C PHE A 188 15.93 -5.21 15.41
N LEU A 189 15.98 -3.91 15.72
CA LEU A 189 15.38 -3.33 16.93
C LEU A 189 13.87 -3.08 16.81
N ALA A 190 13.33 -2.93 15.60
CA ALA A 190 11.96 -2.52 15.33
C ALA A 190 10.91 -3.35 16.10
N GLY A 191 11.04 -4.68 16.12
CA GLY A 191 10.10 -5.56 16.83
C GLY A 191 10.09 -5.37 18.35
N SER A 192 11.15 -4.81 18.93
CA SER A 192 11.24 -4.51 20.37
C SER A 192 10.91 -3.05 20.70
N ALA A 193 11.11 -2.13 19.76
CA ALA A 193 10.89 -0.70 19.94
C ALA A 193 9.41 -0.34 20.13
N HIS A 194 8.51 -1.10 19.51
CA HIS A 194 7.05 -0.90 19.59
C HIS A 194 6.37 -1.53 20.80
N ASN A 195 7.09 -2.39 21.53
CA ASN A 195 6.58 -3.10 22.71
C ASN A 195 6.98 -2.42 24.04
N ARG A 196 7.46 -1.17 23.99
CA ARG A 196 7.79 -0.37 25.18
C ARG A 196 6.73 0.67 25.47
#